data_AF-A0A4P9A2Y7-F1
#
_entry.id   AF-A0A4P9A2Y7-F1
#
_cell.length_a   1.000
_cell.length_b   1.000
_cell.length_c   1.000
_cell.angle_alpha   90.00
_cell.angle_beta   90.00
_cell.angle_gamma   90.00
#
_symmetry.space_group_name_H-M   'P 1'
#
loop_
_entity.id
_entity.type
_entity.pdbx_description
1 polymer ?
#
loop_
_entity_poly.entity_id
_entity_poly.type
_entity_poly.pdbx_seq_one_letter_code
_entity_poly.pdbx_strand_id
1 'polypeptide(L)'
;MRDELYIINPPTSSYDNPISLDSLKYMKDKLLGALENPEILDKLGAVALGLYDTAQMLEPMEWVEGEELGDSHPDSDWTDKNIIPLIGCDKFVISGKQMSHMPVQKAKIDEALASDKYAGVYGNEIYDQIKASPVMTKEAGKLTGSCHTSFSMVTDMDLYIYSRPVVSVANSGLMAINVATLSHETDHARDYVMDPVVEIYPKDDRARLCSELRAYAVGKVFQDHLMYEDRMMLRYPSLSDQVEKVRREINGPITSEDAFAVHEDIIQRLEQAGLSYIYR
;
A
#
# COMPACT_ATOMS: atom_id res chain seq x y z
N MET A 1 -40.60 -3.56 -6.25
CA MET A 1 -39.50 -4.54 -6.35
C MET A 1 -38.68 -4.40 -5.07
N ARG A 2 -38.48 -5.48 -4.31
CA ARG A 2 -37.51 -5.48 -3.21
C ARG A 2 -36.15 -5.66 -3.87
N ASP A 3 -35.26 -4.70 -3.74
CA ASP A 3 -33.88 -4.83 -4.21
C ASP A 3 -33.23 -6.03 -3.50
N GLU A 4 -32.78 -7.02 -4.25
CA GLU A 4 -32.13 -8.22 -3.69
C GLU A 4 -30.71 -7.89 -3.22
N LEU A 5 -30.42 -8.20 -1.95
CA LEU A 5 -29.08 -8.09 -1.35
C LEU A 5 -28.38 -9.45 -1.44
N TYR A 6 -27.17 -9.50 -1.99
CA TYR A 6 -26.39 -10.72 -2.12
C TYR A 6 -25.53 -10.97 -0.89
N ILE A 7 -25.84 -12.02 -0.12
CA ILE A 7 -25.04 -12.43 1.04
C ILE A 7 -24.03 -13.50 0.61
N ILE A 8 -22.75 -13.15 0.69
CA ILE A 8 -21.63 -13.98 0.21
C ILE A 8 -20.69 -14.34 1.35
N ASN A 9 -19.97 -15.47 1.22
CA ASN A 9 -18.84 -15.73 2.13
C ASN A 9 -17.67 -14.83 1.74
N PRO A 10 -16.81 -14.41 2.68
CA PRO A 10 -15.56 -13.76 2.34
C PRO A 10 -14.76 -14.63 1.36
N PRO A 11 -14.31 -14.07 0.23
CA PRO A 11 -13.54 -14.83 -0.73
C PRO A 11 -12.16 -15.20 -0.14
N THR A 12 -11.67 -16.38 -0.51
CA THR A 12 -10.26 -16.72 -0.29
C THR A 12 -9.47 -16.15 -1.45
N SER A 13 -8.64 -15.15 -1.18
CA SER A 13 -7.78 -14.58 -2.21
C SER A 13 -6.64 -15.54 -2.55
N SER A 14 -6.26 -15.62 -3.82
CA SER A 14 -5.14 -16.43 -4.27
C SER A 14 -4.40 -15.77 -5.42
N TYR A 15 -3.09 -15.99 -5.45
CA TYR A 15 -2.21 -15.64 -6.55
C TYR A 15 -2.09 -16.74 -7.60
N ASP A 16 -2.65 -17.93 -7.35
CA ASP A 16 -2.68 -19.05 -8.32
C ASP A 16 -3.44 -18.70 -9.61
N ASN A 17 -4.32 -17.69 -9.54
CA ASN A 17 -5.04 -17.14 -10.68
C ASN A 17 -4.79 -15.63 -10.77
N PRO A 18 -3.64 -15.21 -11.35
CA PRO A 18 -3.23 -13.82 -11.39
C PRO A 18 -4.30 -12.91 -12.00
N ILE A 19 -4.40 -11.69 -11.48
CA ILE A 19 -5.30 -10.68 -12.02
C ILE A 19 -4.78 -10.25 -13.40
N SER A 20 -5.63 -10.30 -14.42
CA SER A 20 -5.26 -9.88 -15.77
C SER A 20 -4.93 -8.39 -15.84
N LEU A 21 -4.10 -7.98 -16.80
CA LEU A 21 -3.74 -6.57 -17.00
C LEU A 21 -4.96 -5.65 -17.14
N ASP A 22 -5.97 -6.06 -17.91
CA ASP A 22 -7.20 -5.28 -18.08
C ASP A 22 -8.01 -5.18 -16.78
N SER A 23 -7.99 -6.23 -15.95
CA SER A 23 -8.64 -6.19 -14.63
C SER A 23 -7.88 -5.27 -13.68
N LEU A 24 -6.54 -5.24 -13.71
CA LEU A 24 -5.73 -4.29 -12.93
C LEU A 24 -5.99 -2.83 -13.35
N LYS A 25 -6.10 -2.57 -14.66
CA LYS A 25 -6.50 -1.25 -15.18
C LYS A 25 -7.86 -0.84 -14.65
N TYR A 26 -8.83 -1.75 -14.76
CA TYR A 26 -10.18 -1.49 -14.25
C TYR A 26 -10.21 -1.28 -12.74
N MET A 27 -9.39 -2.01 -11.97
CA MET A 27 -9.24 -1.82 -10.52
C MET A 27 -8.69 -0.43 -10.19
N LYS A 28 -7.64 0.01 -10.88
CA LYS A 28 -7.08 1.37 -10.72
C LYS A 28 -8.14 2.42 -11.03
N ASP A 29 -8.84 2.30 -12.16
CA ASP A 29 -9.87 3.25 -12.56
C ASP A 29 -11.02 3.29 -11.53
N LYS A 30 -11.42 2.14 -10.99
CA LYS A 30 -12.43 2.04 -9.93
C LYS A 30 -11.97 2.69 -8.63
N LEU A 31 -10.71 2.51 -8.22
CA LEU A 31 -10.15 3.17 -7.05
C LEU A 31 -10.17 4.70 -7.21
N LEU A 32 -9.70 5.21 -8.35
CA LEU A 32 -9.70 6.64 -8.65
C LEU A 32 -11.12 7.22 -8.67
N GLY A 33 -12.06 6.54 -9.34
CA GLY A 33 -13.46 6.97 -9.38
C GLY A 33 -14.13 6.97 -8.00
N ALA A 34 -13.81 6.00 -7.15
CA ALA A 34 -14.31 5.97 -5.77
C ALA A 34 -13.69 7.08 -4.90
N LEU A 35 -12.41 7.43 -5.11
CA LEU A 35 -11.76 8.56 -4.43
C LEU A 35 -12.34 9.93 -4.80
N GLU A 36 -12.98 10.05 -5.96
CA GLU A 36 -13.71 11.24 -6.38
C GLU A 36 -15.12 11.33 -5.76
N ASN A 37 -15.58 10.28 -5.07
CA ASN A 37 -16.88 10.25 -4.44
C ASN A 37 -16.88 11.13 -3.17
N PRO A 38 -17.82 12.09 -3.02
CA PRO A 38 -17.94 12.92 -1.83
C PRO A 38 -18.07 12.14 -0.52
N GLU A 39 -18.74 10.98 -0.52
CA GLU A 39 -18.88 10.15 0.69
C GLU A 39 -17.53 9.58 1.15
N ILE A 40 -16.65 9.22 0.21
CA ILE A 40 -15.30 8.73 0.52
C ILE A 40 -14.44 9.89 1.03
N LEU A 41 -14.50 11.04 0.36
CA LEU A 41 -13.80 12.26 0.78
C LEU A 41 -14.22 12.71 2.18
N ASP A 42 -15.51 12.67 2.50
CA ASP A 42 -16.03 13.05 3.82
C ASP A 42 -15.57 12.09 4.93
N LYS A 43 -15.43 10.79 4.62
CA LYS A 43 -14.99 9.77 5.59
C LYS A 43 -13.48 9.79 5.84
N LEU A 44 -12.68 10.01 4.80
CA LEU A 44 -11.22 9.90 4.86
C LEU A 44 -10.50 11.25 4.99
N GLY A 45 -11.16 12.36 4.62
CA GLY A 45 -10.57 13.70 4.68
C GLY A 45 -9.24 13.80 3.94
N ALA A 46 -8.21 14.31 4.62
CA ALA A 46 -6.87 14.47 4.04
C ALA A 46 -6.21 13.16 3.59
N VAL A 47 -6.60 12.01 4.17
CA VAL A 47 -6.09 10.69 3.76
C VAL A 47 -6.48 10.39 2.32
N ALA A 48 -7.71 10.73 1.90
CA ALA A 48 -8.15 10.47 0.53
C ALA A 48 -7.35 11.28 -0.51
N LEU A 49 -6.96 12.51 -0.21
CA LEU A 49 -6.18 13.33 -1.14
C LEU A 49 -4.80 12.71 -1.41
N GLY A 50 -4.09 12.34 -0.33
CA GLY A 50 -2.80 11.66 -0.48
C GLY A 50 -2.91 10.28 -1.14
N LEU A 51 -4.02 9.58 -0.92
CA LEU A 51 -4.30 8.31 -1.58
C LEU A 51 -4.57 8.51 -3.08
N TYR A 52 -5.30 9.56 -3.47
CA TYR A 52 -5.57 9.88 -4.88
C TYR A 52 -4.31 10.24 -5.65
N ASP A 53 -3.44 11.06 -5.07
CA ASP A 53 -2.14 11.40 -5.68
C ASP A 53 -1.27 10.15 -5.89
N THR A 54 -1.27 9.24 -4.92
CA THR A 54 -0.52 7.99 -5.00
C THR A 54 -1.16 6.99 -5.97
N ALA A 55 -2.48 6.88 -5.98
CA ALA A 55 -3.23 5.99 -6.87
C ALA A 55 -3.04 6.37 -8.35
N GLN A 56 -2.86 7.65 -8.66
CA GLN A 56 -2.51 8.11 -10.01
C GLN A 56 -1.16 7.55 -10.49
N MET A 57 -0.20 7.36 -9.57
CA MET A 57 1.13 6.83 -9.88
C MET A 57 1.13 5.32 -10.12
N LEU A 58 0.09 4.58 -9.72
CA LEU A 58 0.00 3.14 -9.96
C LEU A 58 -0.02 2.85 -11.46
N GLU A 59 0.83 1.96 -11.95
CA GLU A 59 0.81 1.52 -13.34
C GLU A 59 0.55 0.01 -13.39
N PRO A 60 -0.63 -0.43 -13.86
CA PRO A 60 -0.91 -1.83 -14.13
C PRO A 60 0.14 -2.40 -15.09
N MET A 61 0.86 -3.42 -14.64
CA MET A 61 1.89 -4.08 -15.44
C MET A 61 1.54 -5.54 -15.69
N GLU A 62 1.83 -6.01 -16.89
CA GLU A 62 1.80 -7.43 -17.19
C GLU A 62 2.96 -8.09 -16.45
N TRP A 63 2.64 -9.18 -15.73
CA TRP A 63 3.64 -10.01 -15.11
C TRP A 63 4.00 -11.14 -16.06
N VAL A 64 5.30 -11.32 -16.30
CA VAL A 64 5.85 -12.40 -17.10
C VAL A 64 6.81 -13.21 -16.23
N GLU A 65 6.57 -14.52 -16.14
CA GLU A 65 7.36 -15.40 -15.28
C GLU A 65 8.85 -15.37 -15.67
N GLY A 66 9.71 -15.03 -14.72
CA GLY A 66 11.16 -15.02 -14.89
C GLY A 66 11.75 -13.75 -15.51
N GLU A 67 10.92 -12.83 -16.01
CA GLU A 67 11.35 -11.51 -16.48
C GLU A 67 11.36 -10.49 -15.33
N GLU A 68 12.24 -9.50 -15.41
CA GLU A 68 12.22 -8.42 -14.43
C GLU A 68 10.98 -7.54 -14.61
N LEU A 69 10.46 -7.04 -13.49
CA LEU A 69 9.20 -6.31 -13.44
C LEU A 69 9.20 -5.06 -14.32
N GLY A 70 8.33 -5.04 -15.33
CA GLY A 70 8.16 -3.89 -16.21
C GLY A 70 9.23 -3.78 -17.31
N ASP A 71 10.02 -4.81 -17.57
CA ASP A 71 10.93 -4.83 -18.72
C ASP A 71 10.19 -4.82 -20.06
N SER A 72 8.98 -5.38 -20.09
CA SER A 72 8.07 -5.33 -21.24
C SER A 72 7.26 -4.02 -21.34
N HIS A 73 7.49 -3.07 -20.44
CA HIS A 73 6.75 -1.81 -20.43
C HIS A 73 7.03 -1.00 -21.72
N PRO A 74 6.00 -0.45 -22.38
CA PRO A 74 6.15 0.20 -23.69
C PRO A 74 7.04 1.46 -23.66
N ASP A 75 7.18 2.07 -22.49
CA ASP A 75 8.09 3.18 -22.23
C ASP A 75 9.31 2.68 -21.48
N SER A 76 10.46 2.60 -22.16
CA SER A 76 11.71 2.04 -21.61
C SER A 76 12.30 2.82 -20.44
N ASP A 77 11.90 4.09 -20.31
CA ASP A 77 12.41 5.03 -19.32
C ASP A 77 11.39 5.26 -18.19
N TRP A 78 10.39 4.38 -18.06
CA TRP A 78 9.39 4.46 -16.99
C TRP A 78 10.02 4.46 -15.58
N THR A 79 11.20 3.84 -15.45
CA THR A 79 11.99 3.84 -14.21
C THR A 79 12.47 5.23 -13.82
N ASP A 80 12.43 6.23 -14.71
CA ASP A 80 12.76 7.62 -14.38
C ASP A 80 11.49 8.50 -14.16
N LYS A 81 10.31 7.88 -14.08
CA LYS A 81 9.01 8.55 -13.87
C LYS A 81 8.40 8.22 -12.50
N ASN A 82 7.36 8.97 -12.13
CA ASN A 82 6.55 8.71 -10.93
C ASN A 82 5.56 7.56 -11.18
N ILE A 83 6.10 6.36 -11.37
CA ILE A 83 5.34 5.14 -11.66
C ILE A 83 5.61 4.12 -10.57
N ILE A 84 4.54 3.63 -9.94
CA ILE A 84 4.53 2.54 -8.97
C ILE A 84 3.95 1.31 -9.70
N PRO A 85 4.74 0.24 -9.92
CA PRO A 85 4.21 -0.97 -10.53
C PRO A 85 3.04 -1.56 -9.74
N LEU A 86 1.96 -1.90 -10.43
CA LEU A 86 0.80 -2.62 -9.91
C LEU A 86 0.68 -3.97 -10.62
N ILE A 87 0.78 -5.07 -9.87
CA ILE A 87 0.73 -6.43 -10.41
C ILE A 87 -0.30 -7.33 -9.70
N GLY A 88 -0.68 -8.41 -10.38
CA GLY A 88 -1.61 -9.41 -9.88
C GLY A 88 -0.95 -10.70 -9.39
N CYS A 89 0.33 -10.67 -9.00
CA CYS A 89 1.14 -11.85 -8.65
C CYS A 89 1.93 -11.63 -7.35
N ASP A 90 2.14 -12.70 -6.56
CA ASP A 90 2.94 -12.67 -5.33
C ASP A 90 4.43 -12.85 -5.58
N LYS A 91 4.80 -13.45 -6.70
CA LYS A 91 6.19 -13.77 -7.03
C LYS A 91 6.65 -13.02 -8.26
N PHE A 92 7.68 -12.19 -8.11
CA PHE A 92 8.21 -11.39 -9.22
C PHE A 92 9.72 -11.20 -9.10
N VAL A 93 10.35 -10.94 -10.25
CA VAL A 93 11.77 -10.59 -10.33
C VAL A 93 11.87 -9.07 -10.41
N ILE A 94 12.75 -8.48 -9.61
CA ILE A 94 12.94 -7.04 -9.58
C ILE A 94 14.40 -6.67 -9.36
N SER A 95 14.86 -5.60 -9.98
CA SER A 95 16.22 -5.06 -9.82
C SER A 95 16.26 -3.70 -9.15
N GLY A 96 17.47 -3.27 -8.79
CA GLY A 96 17.74 -1.92 -8.31
C GLY A 96 17.25 -0.82 -9.25
N LYS A 97 17.28 -1.05 -10.57
CA LYS A 97 16.77 -0.12 -11.59
C LYS A 97 15.28 0.15 -11.38
N GLN A 98 14.48 -0.90 -11.21
CA GLN A 98 13.03 -0.80 -11.05
C GLN A 98 12.63 -0.29 -9.67
N MET A 99 13.43 -0.56 -8.63
CA MET A 99 13.22 -0.01 -7.28
C MET A 99 13.79 1.41 -7.11
N SER A 100 14.46 1.97 -8.12
CA SER A 100 15.10 3.28 -8.00
C SER A 100 14.10 4.39 -7.68
N HIS A 101 14.51 5.32 -6.81
CA HIS A 101 13.65 6.39 -6.32
C HIS A 101 13.01 7.18 -7.47
N MET A 102 11.70 7.39 -7.37
CA MET A 102 10.95 8.23 -8.30
C MET A 102 11.35 9.70 -8.18
N PRO A 103 11.13 10.54 -9.22
CA PRO A 103 11.37 11.98 -9.13
C PRO A 103 10.74 12.64 -7.90
N VAL A 104 9.49 12.29 -7.55
CA VAL A 104 8.82 12.82 -6.35
C VAL A 104 9.52 12.39 -5.06
N GLN A 105 9.98 11.14 -4.96
CA GLN A 105 10.73 10.64 -3.80
C GLN A 105 12.08 11.35 -3.68
N LYS A 106 12.81 11.52 -4.80
CA LYS A 106 14.09 12.24 -4.82
C LYS A 106 13.94 13.67 -4.30
N ALA A 107 12.90 14.39 -4.73
CA ALA A 107 12.65 15.74 -4.24
C ALA A 107 12.44 15.78 -2.71
N LYS A 108 11.73 14.80 -2.15
CA LYS A 108 11.51 14.67 -0.69
C LYS A 108 12.76 14.26 0.08
N ILE A 109 13.54 13.35 -0.49
CA ILE A 109 14.82 12.92 0.08
C ILE A 109 15.80 14.11 0.10
N ASP A 110 15.93 14.82 -1.02
CA ASP A 110 16.80 16.00 -1.12
C ASP A 110 16.35 17.12 -0.15
N GLU A 111 15.04 17.35 -0.01
CA GLU A 111 14.46 18.29 0.97
C GLU A 111 14.82 17.89 2.41
N ALA A 112 14.69 16.60 2.77
CA ALA A 112 15.02 16.12 4.10
C ALA A 112 16.54 16.20 4.39
N LEU A 113 17.38 15.87 3.41
CA LEU A 113 18.84 15.88 3.51
C LEU A 113 19.44 17.30 3.48
N ALA A 114 18.69 18.32 3.07
CA ALA A 114 19.15 19.71 3.07
C ALA A 114 19.37 20.30 4.48
N SER A 115 18.90 19.60 5.53
CA SER A 115 19.14 19.98 6.92
C SER A 115 20.61 19.88 7.32
N ASP A 116 21.11 20.82 8.11
CA ASP A 116 22.46 20.79 8.69
C ASP A 116 22.73 19.51 9.50
N LYS A 117 21.66 18.85 9.99
CA LYS A 117 21.73 17.54 10.67
C LYS A 117 22.37 16.45 9.79
N TYR A 118 22.24 16.56 8.47
CA TYR A 118 22.68 15.54 7.49
C TYR A 118 23.79 16.05 6.57
N ALA A 119 24.52 17.09 6.99
CA ALA A 119 25.61 17.65 6.22
C ALA A 119 26.64 16.58 5.83
N GLY A 120 26.94 16.49 4.53
CA GLY A 120 27.87 15.50 3.97
C GLY A 120 27.21 14.23 3.44
N VAL A 121 25.89 14.05 3.60
CA VAL A 121 25.13 13.01 2.91
C VAL A 121 24.72 13.51 1.53
N TYR A 122 25.14 12.81 0.48
CA TYR A 122 24.78 13.14 -0.90
C TYR A 122 23.72 12.19 -1.44
N GLY A 123 22.51 12.71 -1.72
CA GLY A 123 21.39 11.91 -2.25
C GLY A 123 21.76 11.06 -3.47
N ASN A 124 22.62 11.57 -4.36
CA ASN A 124 23.09 10.84 -5.53
C ASN A 124 23.78 9.51 -5.20
N GLU A 125 24.56 9.43 -4.12
CA GLU A 125 25.22 8.19 -3.72
C GLU A 125 24.19 7.12 -3.30
N ILE A 126 23.13 7.53 -2.59
CA ILE A 126 22.02 6.67 -2.20
C ILE A 126 21.24 6.21 -3.44
N TYR A 127 20.99 7.12 -4.39
CA TYR A 127 20.27 6.81 -5.64
C TYR A 127 21.03 5.79 -6.49
N ASP A 128 22.33 5.99 -6.66
CA ASP A 128 23.20 5.11 -7.44
C ASP A 128 23.36 3.75 -6.76
N GLN A 129 23.44 3.70 -5.43
CA GLN A 129 23.49 2.46 -4.66
C GLN A 129 22.24 1.60 -4.86
N ILE A 130 21.05 2.20 -4.75
CA ILE A 130 19.80 1.47 -5.01
C ILE A 130 19.76 1.02 -6.47
N LYS A 131 20.08 1.90 -7.42
CA LYS A 131 20.07 1.56 -8.85
C LYS A 131 21.02 0.41 -9.20
N ALA A 132 22.16 0.32 -8.54
CA ALA A 132 23.15 -0.74 -8.70
C ALA A 132 22.83 -2.04 -7.95
N SER A 133 21.73 -2.10 -7.20
CA SER A 133 21.35 -3.30 -6.45
C SER A 133 21.04 -4.48 -7.39
N PRO A 134 21.50 -5.69 -7.05
CA PRO A 134 21.34 -6.85 -7.91
C PRO A 134 19.87 -7.24 -8.08
N VAL A 135 19.60 -7.95 -9.18
CA VAL A 135 18.31 -8.58 -9.44
C VAL A 135 17.98 -9.55 -8.31
N MET A 136 16.73 -9.55 -7.87
CA MET A 136 16.24 -10.43 -6.81
C MET A 136 14.82 -10.92 -7.08
N THR A 137 14.53 -12.14 -6.64
CA THR A 137 13.17 -12.69 -6.62
C THR A 137 12.50 -12.33 -5.31
N LYS A 138 11.29 -11.78 -5.39
CA LYS A 138 10.41 -11.51 -4.25
C LYS A 138 9.24 -12.48 -4.30
N GLU A 139 8.77 -12.89 -3.13
CA GLU A 139 7.60 -13.75 -2.97
C GLU A 139 6.83 -13.31 -1.72
N ALA A 140 5.59 -12.90 -1.89
CA ALA A 140 4.68 -12.47 -0.84
C ALA A 140 3.59 -13.54 -0.61
N GLY A 141 3.96 -14.68 -0.02
CA GLY A 141 3.05 -15.80 0.13
C GLY A 141 1.87 -15.54 1.09
N LYS A 142 0.66 -16.00 0.72
CA LYS A 142 -0.56 -16.06 1.55
C LYS A 142 -1.15 -14.72 2.00
N LEU A 143 -0.81 -13.62 1.34
CA LEU A 143 -1.42 -12.32 1.60
C LEU A 143 -2.54 -12.02 0.59
N THR A 144 -3.47 -11.15 0.96
CA THR A 144 -4.52 -10.65 0.05
C THR A 144 -3.99 -9.56 -0.89
N GLY A 145 -2.91 -8.91 -0.49
CA GLY A 145 -2.17 -7.90 -1.22
C GLY A 145 -0.79 -7.71 -0.58
N SER A 146 0.08 -6.95 -1.22
CA SER A 146 1.32 -6.50 -0.60
C SER A 146 1.84 -5.22 -1.24
N CYS A 147 2.38 -4.33 -0.42
CA CYS A 147 3.19 -3.19 -0.85
C CYS A 147 4.66 -3.47 -0.53
N HIS A 148 5.38 -3.95 -1.54
CA HIS A 148 6.79 -4.28 -1.40
C HIS A 148 7.67 -3.03 -1.57
N THR A 149 8.61 -2.82 -0.64
CA THR A 149 9.69 -1.84 -0.80
C THR A 149 10.98 -2.37 -0.18
N SER A 150 12.10 -1.74 -0.51
CA SER A 150 13.38 -1.88 0.17
C SER A 150 13.74 -0.56 0.85
N PHE A 151 14.75 -0.58 1.73
CA PHE A 151 15.26 0.65 2.32
C PHE A 151 16.78 0.59 2.47
N SER A 152 17.42 1.75 2.33
CA SER A 152 18.82 1.96 2.67
C SER A 152 18.93 2.62 4.04
N MET A 153 19.96 2.25 4.80
CA MET A 153 20.33 2.93 6.03
C MET A 153 21.49 3.87 5.72
N VAL A 154 21.35 5.15 6.07
CA VAL A 154 22.47 6.08 6.08
C VAL A 154 23.19 5.90 7.41
N THR A 155 24.29 5.14 7.36
CA THR A 155 25.11 4.78 8.53
C THR A 155 25.45 6.01 9.37
N ASP A 156 25.47 5.86 10.69
CA ASP A 156 25.79 6.89 11.69
C ASP A 156 24.75 8.01 11.89
N MET A 157 23.60 7.96 11.20
CA MET A 157 22.55 9.00 11.31
C MET A 157 21.16 8.49 11.68
N ASP A 158 21.01 7.18 11.96
CA ASP A 158 19.72 6.52 12.25
C ASP A 158 18.61 6.91 11.25
N LEU A 159 19.00 7.07 9.98
CA LEU A 159 18.14 7.52 8.90
C LEU A 159 17.91 6.37 7.91
N TYR A 160 16.65 6.11 7.61
CA TYR A 160 16.23 5.08 6.66
C TYR A 160 15.52 5.73 5.49
N ILE A 161 15.85 5.27 4.27
CA ILE A 161 15.32 5.82 3.04
C ILE A 161 14.64 4.70 2.25
N TYR A 162 13.33 4.81 2.07
CA TYR A 162 12.53 3.86 1.30
C TYR A 162 12.77 4.01 -0.20
N SER A 163 12.94 2.87 -0.86
CA SER A 163 12.99 2.79 -2.32
C SER A 163 11.60 2.95 -2.94
N ARG A 164 11.52 2.92 -4.27
CA ARG A 164 10.23 2.86 -4.95
C ARG A 164 9.45 1.61 -4.51
N PRO A 165 8.15 1.73 -4.20
CA PRO A 165 7.34 0.58 -3.88
C PRO A 165 6.84 -0.17 -5.13
N VAL A 166 6.41 -1.41 -4.92
CA VAL A 166 5.65 -2.23 -5.86
C VAL A 166 4.39 -2.70 -5.16
N VAL A 167 3.24 -2.49 -5.78
CA VAL A 167 1.95 -2.91 -5.24
C VAL A 167 1.51 -4.20 -5.94
N SER A 168 1.07 -5.17 -5.16
CA SER A 168 0.52 -6.43 -5.63
C SER A 168 -0.82 -6.71 -4.97
N VAL A 169 -1.77 -7.28 -5.72
CA VAL A 169 -3.07 -7.69 -5.19
C VAL A 169 -3.39 -9.12 -5.63
N ALA A 170 -3.77 -9.96 -4.67
CA ALA A 170 -4.23 -11.31 -4.92
C ALA A 170 -5.65 -11.30 -5.47
N ASN A 171 -5.97 -12.26 -6.32
CA ASN A 171 -7.31 -12.35 -6.87
C ASN A 171 -8.28 -12.99 -5.87
N SER A 172 -9.24 -12.21 -5.38
CA SER A 172 -10.35 -12.71 -4.56
C SER A 172 -11.55 -13.22 -5.37
N GLY A 173 -11.54 -13.03 -6.70
CA GLY A 173 -12.70 -13.26 -7.55
C GLY A 173 -13.82 -12.23 -7.39
N LEU A 174 -13.68 -11.27 -6.47
CA LEU A 174 -14.62 -10.17 -6.26
C LEU A 174 -13.92 -8.83 -6.47
N MET A 175 -14.37 -8.08 -7.46
CA MET A 175 -13.76 -6.81 -7.86
C MET A 175 -13.72 -5.81 -6.70
N ALA A 176 -14.84 -5.62 -6.00
CA ALA A 176 -14.91 -4.70 -4.87
C ALA A 176 -13.95 -5.06 -3.72
N ILE A 177 -13.70 -6.35 -3.46
CA ILE A 177 -12.70 -6.77 -2.46
C ILE A 177 -11.28 -6.53 -3.00
N ASN A 178 -11.01 -6.84 -4.27
CA ASN A 178 -9.71 -6.57 -4.88
C ASN A 178 -9.37 -5.07 -4.86
N VAL A 179 -10.33 -4.18 -5.15
CA VAL A 179 -10.14 -2.72 -5.11
C VAL A 179 -9.99 -2.22 -3.68
N ALA A 180 -10.72 -2.78 -2.71
CA ALA A 180 -10.52 -2.45 -1.29
C ALA A 180 -9.11 -2.84 -0.83
N THR A 181 -8.63 -4.03 -1.21
CA THR A 181 -7.23 -4.42 -0.94
C THR A 181 -6.24 -3.51 -1.66
N LEU A 182 -6.50 -3.15 -2.92
CA LEU A 182 -5.66 -2.20 -3.64
C LEU A 182 -5.55 -0.87 -2.89
N SER A 183 -6.65 -0.35 -2.34
CA SER A 183 -6.65 0.89 -1.57
C SER A 183 -5.79 0.80 -0.30
N HIS A 184 -5.81 -0.36 0.38
CA HIS A 184 -4.95 -0.64 1.54
C HIS A 184 -3.47 -0.63 1.15
N GLU A 185 -3.09 -1.37 0.11
CA GLU A 185 -1.68 -1.41 -0.33
C GLU A 185 -1.20 -0.08 -0.93
N THR A 186 -2.12 0.70 -1.51
CA THR A 186 -1.82 2.05 -2.01
C THR A 186 -1.57 3.02 -0.85
N ASP A 187 -2.21 2.83 0.31
CA ASP A 187 -1.93 3.63 1.51
C ASP A 187 -0.52 3.36 2.05
N HIS A 188 -0.07 2.10 2.03
CA HIS A 188 1.35 1.80 2.31
C HIS A 188 2.28 2.42 1.27
N ALA A 189 1.94 2.33 -0.02
CA ALA A 189 2.73 2.95 -1.08
C ALA A 189 2.85 4.46 -0.87
N ARG A 190 1.79 5.11 -0.39
CA ARG A 190 1.78 6.54 -0.07
C ARG A 190 2.84 6.88 0.96
N ASP A 191 2.98 6.11 2.06
CA ASP A 191 4.04 6.37 3.06
C ASP A 191 5.42 6.31 2.42
N TYR A 192 5.69 5.28 1.61
CA TYR A 192 7.00 5.10 0.99
C TYR A 192 7.34 6.20 -0.03
N VAL A 193 6.32 6.81 -0.63
CA VAL A 193 6.49 7.80 -1.69
C VAL A 193 6.50 9.22 -1.16
N MET A 194 5.59 9.54 -0.25
CA MET A 194 5.38 10.88 0.27
C MET A 194 6.26 11.17 1.48
N ASP A 195 6.58 10.15 2.26
CA ASP A 195 7.42 10.22 3.46
C ASP A 195 8.60 9.23 3.35
N PRO A 196 9.45 9.31 2.28
CA PRO A 196 10.46 8.29 1.99
C PRO A 196 11.61 8.26 3.01
N VAL A 197 11.75 9.27 3.88
CA VAL A 197 12.84 9.39 4.85
C VAL A 197 12.27 9.27 6.26
N VAL A 198 12.71 8.25 7.00
CA VAL A 198 12.23 7.97 8.36
C VAL A 198 13.38 7.76 9.34
N GLU A 199 13.17 8.19 10.59
CA GLU A 199 14.14 8.01 11.70
C GLU A 199 13.84 6.76 12.53
N ILE A 200 12.64 6.20 12.40
CA ILE A 200 12.26 4.95 13.06
C ILE A 200 12.62 3.79 12.15
N TYR A 201 13.18 2.74 12.73
CA TYR A 201 13.52 1.53 11.98
C TYR A 201 12.29 0.99 11.23
N PRO A 202 12.37 0.76 9.90
CA PRO A 202 11.24 0.28 9.10
C PRO A 202 10.62 -1.06 9.54
N LYS A 203 11.31 -1.82 10.39
CA LYS A 203 10.77 -3.06 10.97
C LYS A 203 10.39 -2.95 12.44
N ASP A 204 10.27 -1.73 12.97
CA ASP A 204 9.69 -1.50 14.28
C ASP A 204 8.19 -1.86 14.27
N ASP A 205 7.79 -2.69 15.21
CA ASP A 205 6.42 -3.21 15.33
C ASP A 205 5.38 -2.10 15.52
N ARG A 206 5.73 -1.00 16.22
CA ARG A 206 4.79 0.12 16.43
C ARG A 206 4.65 0.97 15.18
N ALA A 207 5.75 1.25 14.49
CA ALA A 207 5.71 1.97 13.22
C ALA A 207 4.86 1.20 12.19
N ARG A 208 5.06 -0.12 12.10
CA ARG A 208 4.25 -1.00 11.27
C ARG A 208 2.78 -0.97 11.67
N LEU A 209 2.50 -1.14 12.96
CA LEU A 209 1.12 -1.10 13.45
C LEU A 209 0.43 0.23 13.13
N CYS A 210 1.12 1.36 13.26
CA CYS A 210 0.56 2.67 12.91
C CYS A 210 0.13 2.73 11.44
N SER A 211 0.99 2.25 10.53
CA SER A 211 0.69 2.22 9.08
C SER A 211 -0.45 1.25 8.77
N GLU A 212 -0.43 0.05 9.35
CA GLU A 212 -1.48 -0.99 9.18
C GLU A 212 -2.85 -0.51 9.67
N LEU A 213 -2.93 0.13 10.84
CA LEU A 213 -4.19 0.67 11.36
C LEU A 213 -4.82 1.67 10.37
N ARG A 214 -4.01 2.50 9.71
CA ARG A 214 -4.49 3.44 8.70
C ARG A 214 -4.91 2.72 7.42
N ALA A 215 -4.09 1.80 6.93
CA ALA A 215 -4.37 1.04 5.72
C ALA A 215 -5.64 0.18 5.87
N TYR A 216 -5.89 -0.45 7.01
CA TYR A 216 -7.14 -1.18 7.27
C TYR A 216 -8.36 -0.26 7.38
N ALA A 217 -8.21 0.94 7.97
CA ALA A 217 -9.28 1.91 8.03
C ALA A 217 -9.68 2.40 6.62
N VAL A 218 -8.67 2.69 5.78
CA VAL A 218 -8.85 3.02 4.36
C VAL A 218 -9.54 1.87 3.63
N GLY A 219 -8.95 0.66 3.69
CA GLY A 219 -9.49 -0.53 3.03
C GLY A 219 -10.93 -0.82 3.43
N LYS A 220 -11.29 -0.61 4.71
CA LYS A 220 -12.66 -0.76 5.20
C LYS A 220 -13.63 0.25 4.58
N VAL A 221 -13.24 1.52 4.47
CA VAL A 221 -14.10 2.55 3.85
C VAL A 221 -14.38 2.21 2.38
N PHE A 222 -13.38 1.76 1.62
CA PHE A 222 -13.57 1.30 0.24
C PHE A 222 -14.40 0.02 0.15
N GLN A 223 -14.14 -0.96 1.03
CA GLN A 223 -14.90 -2.20 1.08
C GLN A 223 -16.39 -1.90 1.27
N ASP A 224 -16.75 -1.06 2.24
CA ASP A 224 -18.15 -0.73 2.51
C ASP A 224 -18.82 -0.01 1.36
N HIS A 225 -18.13 0.96 0.78
CA HIS A 225 -18.66 1.74 -0.34
C HIS A 225 -18.90 0.84 -1.56
N LEU A 226 -17.90 0.08 -1.98
CA LEU A 226 -17.97 -0.74 -3.19
C LEU A 226 -18.91 -1.95 -3.03
N MET A 227 -18.92 -2.58 -1.85
CA MET A 227 -19.89 -3.64 -1.56
C MET A 227 -21.32 -3.11 -1.56
N TYR A 228 -21.55 -1.88 -1.06
CA TYR A 228 -22.86 -1.25 -1.12
C TYR A 228 -23.28 -0.96 -2.57
N GLU A 229 -22.39 -0.43 -3.40
CA GLU A 229 -22.64 -0.22 -4.83
C GLU A 229 -23.01 -1.53 -5.55
N ASP A 230 -22.26 -2.60 -5.24
CA ASP A 230 -22.47 -3.94 -5.80
C ASP A 230 -23.64 -4.70 -5.14
N ARG A 231 -24.29 -4.11 -4.13
CA ARG A 231 -25.40 -4.70 -3.35
C ARG A 231 -25.02 -6.04 -2.73
N MET A 232 -23.79 -6.12 -2.23
CA MET A 232 -23.22 -7.29 -1.58
C MET A 232 -23.07 -7.07 -0.08
N MET A 233 -23.14 -8.16 0.66
CA MET A 233 -22.84 -8.18 2.09
C MET A 233 -22.04 -9.44 2.43
N LEU A 234 -20.95 -9.27 3.17
CA LEU A 234 -20.20 -10.41 3.68
C LEU A 234 -20.97 -11.09 4.81
N ARG A 235 -21.03 -12.42 4.76
CA ARG A 235 -21.62 -13.25 5.82
C ARG A 235 -20.83 -13.16 7.13
N TYR A 236 -19.52 -13.01 7.02
CA TYR A 236 -18.60 -12.90 8.14
C TYR A 236 -17.73 -11.65 7.99
N PRO A 237 -17.31 -11.01 9.10
CA PRO A 237 -16.41 -9.87 9.04
C PRO A 237 -15.11 -10.21 8.30
N SER A 238 -14.68 -9.32 7.40
CA SER A 238 -13.33 -9.36 6.82
C SER A 238 -12.27 -9.02 7.87
N LEU A 239 -10.99 -9.08 7.49
CA LEU A 239 -9.91 -8.62 8.37
C LEU A 239 -10.01 -7.10 8.61
N SER A 240 -10.28 -6.32 7.57
CA SER A 240 -10.51 -4.87 7.68
C SER A 240 -11.67 -4.54 8.62
N ASP A 241 -12.76 -5.32 8.59
CA ASP A 241 -13.88 -5.14 9.52
C ASP A 241 -13.44 -5.33 10.98
N GLN A 242 -12.59 -6.32 11.24
CA GLN A 242 -12.13 -6.67 12.58
C GLN A 242 -11.12 -5.65 13.12
N VAL A 243 -10.13 -5.26 12.31
CA VAL A 243 -9.10 -4.28 12.70
C VAL A 243 -9.71 -2.90 12.87
N GLU A 244 -10.51 -2.42 11.90
CA GLU A 244 -11.13 -1.09 11.99
C GLU A 244 -12.09 -1.00 13.17
N LYS A 245 -12.79 -2.08 13.50
CA LYS A 245 -13.64 -2.11 14.70
C LYS A 245 -12.82 -1.86 15.97
N VAL A 246 -11.70 -2.58 16.15
CA VAL A 246 -10.82 -2.38 17.32
C VAL A 246 -10.21 -0.98 17.31
N ARG A 247 -9.66 -0.54 16.17
CA ARG A 247 -9.07 0.80 16.03
C ARG A 247 -10.07 1.89 16.39
N ARG A 248 -11.29 1.83 15.84
CA ARG A 248 -12.34 2.82 16.07
C ARG A 248 -12.86 2.84 17.50
N GLU A 249 -12.95 1.67 18.14
CA GLU A 249 -13.36 1.56 19.55
C GLU A 249 -12.38 2.29 20.49
N ILE A 250 -11.08 2.24 20.20
CA ILE A 250 -10.03 2.83 21.05
C ILE A 250 -9.69 4.27 20.62
N ASN A 251 -9.43 4.48 19.33
CA ASN A 251 -8.89 5.74 18.78
C ASN A 251 -9.96 6.66 18.18
N GLY A 252 -11.24 6.26 18.19
CA GLY A 252 -12.33 7.07 17.66
C GLY A 252 -12.41 7.11 16.11
N PRO A 253 -13.13 8.08 15.51
CA PRO A 253 -13.25 8.18 14.05
C PRO A 253 -11.91 8.49 13.36
N ILE A 254 -11.81 8.17 12.06
CA ILE A 254 -10.62 8.39 11.22
C ILE A 254 -10.14 9.86 11.22
N THR A 255 -11.07 10.80 11.42
CA THR A 255 -10.79 12.23 11.46
C THR A 255 -10.24 12.73 12.81
N SER A 256 -10.05 11.85 13.79
CA SER A 256 -9.45 12.19 15.08
C SER A 256 -7.95 12.41 14.95
N GLU A 257 -7.39 13.30 15.77
CA GLU A 257 -5.94 13.57 15.81
C GLU A 257 -5.12 12.29 16.07
N ASP A 258 -5.57 11.48 17.03
CA ASP A 258 -4.91 10.22 17.42
C ASP A 258 -5.51 8.98 16.72
N ALA A 259 -6.18 9.13 15.57
CA ALA A 259 -6.93 8.05 14.92
C ALA A 259 -6.10 6.77 14.67
N PHE A 260 -4.79 6.90 14.50
CA PHE A 260 -3.85 5.82 14.21
C PHE A 260 -2.73 5.68 15.26
N ALA A 261 -2.84 6.38 16.39
CA ALA A 261 -1.83 6.34 17.44
C ALA A 261 -1.74 4.93 18.06
N VAL A 262 -0.51 4.50 18.36
CA VAL A 262 -0.20 3.16 18.86
C VAL A 262 0.05 3.21 20.38
N HIS A 263 -1.04 3.16 21.14
CA HIS A 263 -1.03 3.06 22.60
C HIS A 263 -1.02 1.59 23.09
N GLU A 264 -0.75 1.37 24.37
CA GLU A 264 -0.81 0.01 24.95
C GLU A 264 -2.19 -0.62 24.82
N ASP A 265 -3.25 0.16 24.97
CA ASP A 265 -4.63 -0.34 24.94
C ASP A 265 -4.99 -0.95 23.57
N ILE A 266 -4.55 -0.33 22.47
CA ILE A 266 -4.82 -0.87 21.13
C ILE A 266 -4.01 -2.15 20.86
N ILE A 267 -2.75 -2.22 21.32
CA ILE A 267 -1.91 -3.42 21.22
C ILE A 267 -2.58 -4.57 21.97
N GLN A 268 -2.95 -4.35 23.24
CA GLN A 268 -3.61 -5.38 24.06
C GLN A 268 -4.93 -5.82 23.45
N ARG A 269 -5.73 -4.90 22.91
CA ARG A 269 -7.03 -5.23 22.32
C ARG A 269 -6.90 -6.04 21.03
N LEU A 270 -5.91 -5.74 20.20
CA LEU A 270 -5.59 -6.52 19.00
C LEU A 270 -5.08 -7.92 19.36
N GLU A 271 -4.22 -8.04 20.37
CA GLU A 271 -3.73 -9.34 20.86
C GLU A 271 -4.88 -10.21 21.39
N GLN A 272 -5.79 -9.64 22.19
CA GLN A 272 -6.99 -10.33 22.68
C GLN A 272 -7.93 -10.76 21.54
N ALA A 273 -7.95 -10.01 20.44
CA ALA A 273 -8.72 -10.34 19.25
C ALA A 273 -8.01 -11.35 18.33
N GLY A 274 -6.77 -11.75 18.64
CA GLY A 274 -5.96 -12.63 17.79
C GLY A 274 -5.42 -11.95 16.53
N LEU A 275 -5.35 -10.61 16.52
CA LEU A 275 -4.96 -9.78 15.37
C LEU A 275 -3.51 -9.30 15.45
N SER A 276 -2.68 -9.86 16.35
CA SER A 276 -1.30 -9.40 16.53
C SER A 276 -0.40 -9.66 15.32
N TYR A 277 -0.80 -10.55 14.41
CA TYR A 277 -0.02 -10.90 13.23
C TYR A 277 0.01 -9.78 12.17
N ILE A 278 -0.83 -8.76 12.28
CA ILE A 278 -0.86 -7.68 11.28
C ILE A 278 0.38 -6.78 11.36
N TYR A 279 1.11 -6.77 12.48
CA TYR A 279 2.24 -5.87 12.70
C TYR A 279 3.54 -6.57 13.15
N ARG A 280 3.50 -7.90 13.33
CA ARG A 280 4.62 -8.72 13.80
C ARG A 280 5.31 -9.45 12.65
#